data_AF-A0A847MZV4-F1
#
_entry.id   AF-A0A847MZV4-F1
#
_cell.length_a   1.000
_cell.length_b   1.000
_cell.length_c   1.000
_cell.angle_alpha   90.00
_cell.angle_beta   90.00
_cell.angle_gamma   90.00
#
_symmetry.space_group_name_H-M   'P 1'
#
loop_
_entity.id
_entity.type
_entity.pdbx_description
1 polymer ?
#
loop_
_entity_poly.entity_id
_entity_poly.type
_entity_poly.pdbx_seq_one_letter_code
_entity_poly.pdbx_strand_id
1 'polypeptide(L)'
;VRMAFLEMQEVSSGYRFPVFFDELMANSDDERSLAIAKAIAEISRNRQVFYCTAQADEVDKLTKEAGDLVHVINLEDAKRGHALQRHPFIAPKSTRQSLPPFTEDYNQYAKLCKVSSPNLHGRVGELSSWYLCISSKELEALLSRGLSTCGQAKEVDARYQRRFGLLEHTQRLARIGRPKVLSVADMADERLKLNRSAAYFEGLLSYVDESERTGNDVLDAIDERILVGFRKPARDTLEAFLIEQDFATNEKPLSPKGILSELCLDNPELRIDSEEYLVCARYLESLVLEN
;
A
#
# COMPACT_ATOMS: atom_id res chain seq x y z
N VAL A 1 36.60 -13.18 8.99
CA VAL A 1 35.31 -13.89 9.15
C VAL A 1 35.29 -15.05 8.17
N ARG A 2 34.92 -16.28 8.58
CA ARG A 2 34.88 -17.44 7.67
C ARG A 2 33.64 -17.31 6.78
N MET A 3 33.80 -17.37 5.45
CA MET A 3 32.70 -17.24 4.47
C MET A 3 31.51 -18.18 4.76
N ALA A 4 31.79 -19.38 5.27
CA ALA A 4 30.78 -20.35 5.68
C ALA A 4 29.81 -19.84 6.76
N PHE A 5 30.23 -18.89 7.61
CA PHE A 5 29.38 -18.32 8.66
C PHE A 5 28.47 -17.19 8.14
N LEU A 6 28.93 -16.44 7.13
CA LEU A 6 28.13 -15.42 6.43
C LEU A 6 27.00 -16.08 5.62
N GLU A 7 27.30 -17.19 4.95
CA GLU A 7 26.30 -17.93 4.17
C GLU A 7 25.16 -18.45 5.06
N MET A 8 25.47 -18.99 6.25
CA MET A 8 24.43 -19.45 7.19
C MET A 8 23.49 -18.33 7.67
N GLN A 9 24.00 -17.10 7.85
CA GLN A 9 23.18 -15.97 8.30
C GLN A 9 22.31 -15.39 7.18
N GLU A 10 22.80 -15.41 5.94
CA GLU A 10 22.09 -14.88 4.76
C GLU A 10 21.01 -15.84 4.23
N VAL A 11 21.07 -17.15 4.51
CA VAL A 11 20.02 -18.12 4.11
C VAL A 11 18.66 -17.72 4.70
N SER A 12 18.63 -17.20 5.93
CA SER A 12 17.43 -16.76 6.64
C SER A 12 16.79 -15.48 6.10
N SER A 13 17.54 -14.62 5.41
CA SER A 13 17.04 -13.32 4.92
C SER A 13 16.66 -13.34 3.44
N GLY A 14 17.05 -14.36 2.68
CA GLY A 14 16.81 -14.45 1.23
C GLY A 14 17.67 -13.49 0.39
N TYR A 15 18.55 -12.70 1.01
CA TYR A 15 19.44 -11.74 0.34
C TYR A 15 20.91 -12.15 0.51
N ARG A 16 21.65 -12.18 -0.60
CA ARG A 16 23.11 -12.41 -0.62
C ARG A 16 23.84 -11.09 -0.80
N PHE A 17 24.56 -10.62 0.21
CA PHE A 17 25.24 -9.33 0.12
C PHE A 17 26.46 -9.39 -0.82
N PRO A 18 26.80 -8.30 -1.51
CA PRO A 18 28.03 -8.24 -2.29
C PRO A 18 29.27 -8.46 -1.43
N VAL A 19 30.28 -9.13 -1.99
CA VAL A 19 31.57 -9.36 -1.30
C VAL A 19 32.65 -8.51 -1.95
N PHE A 20 33.48 -7.91 -1.11
CA PHE A 20 34.60 -7.07 -1.53
C PHE A 20 35.91 -7.76 -1.15
N PHE A 21 36.80 -7.87 -2.12
CA PHE A 21 38.15 -8.37 -1.97
C PHE A 21 39.13 -7.28 -2.40
N ASP A 22 40.20 -7.12 -1.64
CA ASP A 22 41.22 -6.12 -1.88
C ASP A 22 42.59 -6.81 -1.86
N GLU A 23 43.25 -6.82 -3.02
CA GLU A 23 44.63 -7.33 -3.22
C GLU A 23 44.92 -8.72 -2.59
N LEU A 24 43.98 -9.67 -2.71
CA LEU A 24 44.13 -10.98 -2.08
C LEU A 24 45.23 -11.87 -2.68
N MET A 25 45.60 -11.65 -3.95
CA MET A 25 46.59 -12.48 -4.63
C MET A 25 48.01 -11.92 -4.53
N ALA A 26 48.17 -10.66 -4.08
CA ALA A 26 49.43 -9.90 -4.10
C ALA A 26 50.61 -10.54 -3.34
N ASN A 27 50.34 -11.44 -2.38
CA ASN A 27 51.36 -12.14 -1.57
C ASN A 27 51.35 -13.68 -1.76
N SER A 28 50.71 -14.18 -2.81
CA SER A 28 50.56 -15.61 -3.06
C SER A 28 51.45 -16.09 -4.20
N ASP A 29 52.02 -17.29 -4.08
CA ASP A 29 52.67 -17.96 -5.22
C ASP A 29 51.65 -18.23 -6.36
N ASP A 30 52.14 -18.54 -7.56
CA ASP A 30 51.27 -18.69 -8.75
C ASP A 30 50.19 -19.77 -8.58
N GLU A 31 50.50 -20.86 -7.86
CA GLU A 31 49.56 -21.96 -7.63
C GLU A 31 48.44 -21.53 -6.69
N ARG A 32 48.76 -20.82 -5.61
CA ARG A 32 47.79 -20.25 -4.67
C ARG A 32 46.98 -19.13 -5.29
N SER A 33 47.61 -18.25 -6.07
CA SER A 33 46.93 -17.17 -6.78
C SER A 33 45.88 -17.71 -7.74
N LEU A 34 46.21 -18.78 -8.47
CA LEU A 34 45.25 -19.45 -9.35
C LEU A 34 44.10 -20.11 -8.56
N ALA A 35 44.39 -20.74 -7.41
CA ALA A 35 43.36 -21.31 -6.56
C ALA A 35 42.40 -20.24 -6.00
N ILE A 36 42.93 -19.08 -5.63
CA ILE A 36 42.14 -17.92 -5.18
C ILE A 36 41.26 -17.41 -6.32
N ALA A 37 41.81 -17.23 -7.53
CA ALA A 37 41.03 -16.79 -8.70
C ALA A 37 39.87 -17.75 -9.01
N LYS A 38 40.11 -19.07 -8.95
CA LYS A 38 39.07 -20.09 -9.13
C LYS A 38 37.97 -20.01 -8.08
N ALA A 39 38.33 -19.84 -6.82
CA ALA A 39 37.37 -19.70 -5.74
C ALA A 39 36.52 -18.43 -5.90
N ILE A 40 37.14 -17.30 -6.29
CA ILE A 40 36.43 -16.04 -6.57
C ILE A 40 35.46 -16.22 -7.75
N ALA A 41 35.91 -16.86 -8.83
CA ALA A 41 35.07 -17.16 -9.99
C ALA A 41 33.84 -18.00 -9.60
N GLU A 42 34.03 -19.00 -8.74
CA GLU A 42 32.92 -19.82 -8.24
C GLU A 42 31.93 -19.03 -7.38
N ILE A 43 32.41 -18.18 -6.48
CA ILE A 43 31.57 -17.29 -5.66
C ILE A 43 30.76 -16.33 -6.54
N SER A 44 31.39 -15.80 -7.60
CA SER A 44 30.79 -14.81 -8.50
C SER A 44 29.55 -15.31 -9.26
N ARG A 45 29.39 -16.63 -9.41
CA ARG A 45 28.23 -17.23 -10.10
C ARG A 45 26.92 -17.00 -9.35
N ASN A 46 26.98 -16.91 -8.02
CA ASN A 46 25.79 -16.82 -7.17
C ASN A 46 25.78 -15.58 -6.26
N ARG A 47 26.74 -14.66 -6.45
CA ARG A 47 26.90 -13.45 -5.64
C ARG A 47 27.67 -12.39 -6.44
N GLN A 48 27.32 -11.13 -6.25
CA GLN A 48 28.14 -10.02 -6.75
C GLN A 48 29.47 -9.96 -5.99
N VAL A 49 30.58 -9.91 -6.73
CA VAL A 49 31.93 -9.79 -6.16
C VAL A 49 32.61 -8.56 -6.74
N PHE A 50 33.18 -7.73 -5.87
CA PHE A 50 34.06 -6.63 -6.22
C PHE A 50 35.48 -7.01 -5.83
N TYR A 51 36.37 -7.06 -6.81
CA TYR A 51 37.79 -7.32 -6.58
C TYR A 51 38.59 -6.09 -6.96
N CYS A 52 39.24 -5.47 -5.98
CA CYS A 52 40.10 -4.31 -6.15
C CYS A 52 41.54 -4.78 -6.27
N THR A 53 42.21 -4.35 -7.34
CA THR A 53 43.63 -4.62 -7.55
C THR A 53 44.29 -3.52 -8.35
N ALA A 54 45.57 -3.29 -8.06
CA ALA A 54 46.46 -2.47 -8.87
C ALA A 54 47.28 -3.30 -9.88
N GLN A 55 47.15 -4.63 -9.87
CA GLN A 55 47.95 -5.55 -10.67
C GLN A 55 47.17 -6.10 -11.86
N ALA A 56 47.66 -5.85 -13.07
CA ALA A 56 46.98 -6.27 -14.30
C ALA A 56 46.94 -7.79 -14.50
N ASP A 57 47.95 -8.52 -14.02
CA ASP A 57 48.01 -9.97 -14.13
C ASP A 57 46.95 -10.68 -13.28
N GLU A 58 46.55 -10.08 -12.15
CA GLU A 58 45.41 -10.56 -11.35
C GLU A 58 44.09 -10.43 -12.10
N VAL A 59 43.89 -9.32 -12.83
CA VAL A 59 42.72 -9.11 -13.70
C VAL A 59 42.67 -10.15 -14.81
N ASP A 60 43.82 -10.45 -15.43
CA ASP A 60 43.92 -11.47 -16.48
C ASP A 60 43.59 -12.88 -15.94
N LYS A 61 44.11 -13.23 -14.75
CA LYS A 61 43.81 -14.51 -14.08
C LYS A 61 42.30 -14.63 -13.79
N LEU A 62 41.67 -13.58 -13.26
CA LEU A 62 40.23 -13.57 -12.99
C LEU A 62 39.41 -13.65 -14.27
N THR A 63 39.79 -12.89 -15.31
CA THR A 63 39.11 -12.91 -16.61
C THR A 63 39.19 -14.29 -17.25
N LYS A 64 40.34 -14.97 -17.12
CA LYS A 64 40.52 -16.33 -17.63
C LYS A 64 39.65 -17.36 -16.90
N GLU A 65 39.51 -17.26 -15.58
CA GLU A 65 38.78 -18.24 -14.78
C GLU A 65 37.25 -17.98 -14.71
N ALA A 66 36.81 -16.72 -14.74
CA ALA A 66 35.40 -16.32 -14.65
C ALA A 66 34.78 -15.90 -16.00
N GLY A 67 35.59 -15.65 -17.03
CA GLY A 67 35.13 -15.36 -18.39
C GLY A 67 34.23 -14.11 -18.45
N ASP A 68 33.09 -14.26 -19.13
CA ASP A 68 32.11 -13.19 -19.37
C ASP A 68 31.48 -12.61 -18.09
N LEU A 69 31.68 -13.24 -16.93
CA LEU A 69 31.22 -12.70 -15.64
C LEU A 69 32.07 -11.53 -15.15
N VAL A 70 33.27 -11.32 -15.72
CA VAL A 70 34.18 -10.27 -15.27
C VAL A 70 33.89 -8.96 -16.00
N HIS A 71 33.56 -7.94 -15.21
CA HIS A 71 33.49 -6.56 -15.69
C HIS A 71 34.64 -5.75 -15.12
N VAL A 72 35.60 -5.39 -15.98
CA VAL A 72 36.79 -4.63 -15.58
C VAL A 72 36.47 -3.14 -15.63
N ILE A 73 36.56 -2.47 -14.48
CA ILE A 73 36.44 -1.02 -14.36
C ILE A 73 37.84 -0.43 -14.16
N ASN A 74 38.41 0.14 -15.22
CA ASN A 74 39.66 0.89 -15.10
C ASN A 74 39.39 2.27 -14.46
N LEU A 75 39.91 2.47 -13.25
CA LEU A 75 39.71 3.71 -12.51
C LEU A 75 40.46 4.91 -13.12
N GLU A 76 41.52 4.70 -13.90
CA GLU A 76 42.18 5.78 -14.64
C GLU A 76 41.31 6.27 -15.81
N ASP A 77 40.63 5.36 -16.50
CA ASP A 77 39.67 5.69 -17.56
C ASP A 77 38.43 6.39 -17.00
N ALA A 78 38.00 6.00 -15.79
CA ALA A 78 36.91 6.65 -15.06
C ALA A 78 37.25 8.10 -14.65
N LYS A 79 38.52 8.38 -14.33
CA LYS A 79 39.01 9.74 -14.01
C LYS A 79 39.11 10.67 -15.21
N ARG A 80 39.29 10.14 -16.44
CA ARG A 80 39.48 10.93 -17.67
C ARG A 80 38.19 11.50 -18.29
N GLY A 81 37.04 11.42 -17.62
CA GLY A 81 35.80 12.06 -18.09
C GLY A 81 35.05 11.31 -19.20
N HIS A 82 35.48 10.11 -19.58
CA HIS A 82 34.80 9.29 -20.60
C HIS A 82 33.42 8.76 -20.17
N ALA A 83 33.13 8.71 -18.87
CA ALA A 83 31.82 8.33 -18.36
C ALA A 83 30.68 9.25 -18.85
N LEU A 84 30.96 10.54 -19.00
CA LEU A 84 30.02 11.55 -19.52
C LEU A 84 29.73 11.38 -21.02
N GLN A 85 30.68 10.82 -21.78
CA GLN A 85 30.50 10.51 -23.21
C GLN A 85 29.79 9.16 -23.43
N ARG A 86 30.06 8.15 -22.58
CA ARG A 86 29.44 6.83 -22.70
C ARG A 86 28.01 6.80 -22.18
N HIS A 87 27.71 7.56 -21.12
CA HIS A 87 26.39 7.66 -20.52
C HIS A 87 26.05 9.13 -20.25
N PRO A 88 25.69 9.91 -21.28
CA PRO A 88 25.24 11.28 -21.07
C PRO A 88 24.02 11.27 -20.16
N PHE A 89 23.95 12.22 -19.23
CA PHE A 89 22.75 12.42 -18.43
C PHE A 89 21.58 12.75 -19.37
N ILE A 90 20.65 11.80 -19.50
CA ILE A 90 19.37 12.04 -20.15
C ILE A 90 18.41 12.43 -19.03
N ALA A 91 18.09 13.73 -18.96
CA ALA A 91 17.07 14.18 -18.03
C ALA A 91 15.78 13.37 -18.29
N PRO A 92 15.22 12.69 -17.27
CA PRO A 92 13.96 12.00 -17.45
C PRO A 92 12.92 13.02 -17.91
N LYS A 93 12.23 12.73 -19.02
CA LYS A 93 11.12 13.54 -19.47
C LYS A 93 10.05 13.50 -18.38
N SER A 94 9.96 14.56 -17.58
CA SER A 94 8.87 14.72 -16.63
C SER A 94 7.58 14.91 -17.42
N THR A 95 6.83 13.84 -17.59
CA THR A 95 5.47 13.92 -18.11
C THR A 95 4.64 14.55 -17.00
N ARG A 96 4.44 15.87 -17.03
CA ARG A 96 3.38 16.49 -16.22
C ARG A 96 2.09 15.81 -16.62
N GLN A 97 1.43 15.17 -15.65
CA GLN A 97 0.11 14.63 -15.88
C GLN A 97 -0.78 15.81 -16.25
N SER A 98 -1.28 15.82 -17.50
CA SER A 98 -2.16 16.90 -17.95
C SER A 98 -3.45 16.81 -17.17
N LEU A 99 -3.82 17.90 -16.51
CA LEU A 99 -5.16 18.00 -15.93
C LEU A 99 -6.20 17.95 -17.05
N PRO A 100 -7.40 17.41 -16.77
CA PRO A 100 -8.50 17.52 -17.72
C PRO A 100 -8.87 18.99 -17.94
N PRO A 101 -9.56 19.32 -19.06
CA PRO A 101 -10.04 20.67 -19.29
C PRO A 101 -10.90 21.17 -18.12
N PHE A 102 -10.62 22.39 -17.66
CA PHE A 102 -11.41 23.04 -16.62
C PHE A 102 -12.87 23.22 -17.05
N THR A 103 -13.78 23.06 -16.10
CA THR A 103 -15.19 23.42 -16.25
C THR A 103 -15.72 24.01 -14.95
N GLU A 104 -16.59 25.03 -15.04
CA GLU A 104 -17.18 25.67 -13.86
C GLU A 104 -18.18 24.76 -13.14
N ASP A 105 -18.81 23.82 -13.85
CA ASP A 105 -19.70 22.84 -13.23
C ASP A 105 -18.89 21.87 -12.37
N TYR A 106 -19.16 21.91 -11.07
CA TYR A 106 -18.40 21.19 -10.06
C TYR A 106 -18.52 19.67 -10.16
N ASN A 107 -19.69 19.14 -10.53
CA ASN A 107 -19.92 17.71 -10.67
C ASN A 107 -19.39 17.20 -12.01
N GLN A 108 -19.52 18.00 -13.08
CA GLN A 108 -18.92 17.68 -14.37
C GLN A 108 -17.39 17.67 -14.28
N TYR A 109 -16.80 18.60 -13.54
CA TYR A 109 -15.36 18.61 -13.33
C TYR A 109 -14.89 17.39 -12.54
N ALA A 110 -15.63 16.95 -11.51
CA ALA A 110 -15.35 15.69 -10.81
C ALA A 110 -15.32 14.49 -11.76
N LYS A 111 -16.29 14.40 -12.69
CA LYS A 111 -16.34 13.32 -13.70
C LYS A 111 -15.11 13.34 -14.61
N LEU A 112 -14.72 14.52 -15.11
CA LEU A 112 -13.52 14.69 -15.94
C LEU A 112 -12.24 14.32 -15.18
N CYS A 113 -12.17 14.67 -13.89
CA CYS A 113 -11.09 14.30 -12.98
C CYS A 113 -11.16 12.84 -12.51
N LYS A 114 -12.17 12.07 -12.91
CA LYS A 114 -12.39 10.67 -12.49
C LYS A 114 -12.40 10.50 -10.97
N VAL A 115 -13.05 11.41 -10.25
CA VAL A 115 -13.22 11.30 -8.80
C VAL A 115 -14.00 10.02 -8.48
N SER A 116 -13.39 9.14 -7.68
CA SER A 116 -14.01 7.90 -7.22
C SER A 116 -14.99 8.15 -6.08
N SER A 117 -16.05 7.34 -6.02
CA SER A 117 -16.91 7.27 -4.83
C SER A 117 -16.10 6.91 -3.58
N PRO A 118 -16.54 7.36 -2.39
CA PRO A 118 -15.81 7.10 -1.17
C PRO A 118 -16.03 5.68 -0.70
N ASN A 119 -14.97 5.03 -0.20
CA ASN A 119 -15.11 3.80 0.58
C ASN A 119 -15.36 4.18 2.05
N LEU A 120 -16.50 3.77 2.62
CA LEU A 120 -16.87 4.05 4.00
C LEU A 120 -15.79 3.63 5.02
N HIS A 121 -15.15 2.48 4.78
CA HIS A 121 -14.10 1.93 5.65
C HIS A 121 -12.68 2.31 5.21
N GLY A 122 -12.55 3.00 4.07
CA GLY A 122 -11.30 3.58 3.61
C GLY A 122 -10.88 4.81 4.42
N ARG A 123 -9.63 5.25 4.22
CA ARG A 123 -9.11 6.44 4.92
C ARG A 123 -9.59 7.71 4.24
N VAL A 124 -10.11 8.68 5.01
CA VAL A 124 -10.49 10.01 4.48
C VAL A 124 -9.33 10.67 3.75
N GLY A 125 -8.09 10.48 4.22
CA GLY A 125 -6.89 11.02 3.58
C GLY A 125 -6.63 10.55 2.14
N GLU A 126 -7.17 9.40 1.74
CA GLU A 126 -7.02 8.82 0.41
C GLU A 126 -8.11 9.28 -0.57
N LEU A 127 -9.19 9.87 -0.06
CA LEU A 127 -10.25 10.45 -0.89
C LEU A 127 -9.70 11.59 -1.76
N SER A 128 -10.33 11.81 -2.91
CA SER A 128 -9.98 12.95 -3.78
C SER A 128 -10.16 14.28 -3.04
N SER A 129 -9.24 15.23 -3.25
CA SER A 129 -9.34 16.60 -2.71
C SER A 129 -10.63 17.32 -3.12
N TRP A 130 -11.33 16.84 -4.15
CA TRP A 130 -12.69 17.23 -4.48
C TRP A 130 -13.59 17.23 -3.24
N TYR A 131 -13.57 16.21 -2.39
CA TYR A 131 -14.44 16.13 -1.21
C TYR A 131 -14.27 17.29 -0.23
N LEU A 132 -13.13 17.99 -0.21
CA LEU A 132 -12.93 19.17 0.64
C LEU A 132 -13.17 20.51 -0.09
N CYS A 133 -13.37 20.51 -1.39
CA CYS A 133 -13.58 21.73 -2.18
C CYS A 133 -15.06 22.11 -2.26
N ILE A 134 -15.36 23.38 -2.47
CA ILE A 134 -16.75 23.83 -2.73
C ILE A 134 -16.98 24.25 -4.19
N SER A 135 -15.91 24.38 -4.99
CA SER A 135 -15.99 24.80 -6.39
C SER A 135 -14.91 24.15 -7.24
N SER A 136 -15.11 24.16 -8.57
CA SER A 136 -14.12 23.63 -9.52
C SER A 136 -12.81 24.41 -9.47
N LYS A 137 -12.88 25.71 -9.16
CA LYS A 137 -11.70 26.59 -9.04
C LYS A 137 -10.83 26.19 -7.86
N GLU A 138 -11.44 25.87 -6.71
CA GLU A 138 -10.69 25.34 -5.56
C GLU A 138 -10.02 24.01 -5.90
N LEU A 139 -10.74 23.11 -6.57
CA LEU A 139 -10.19 21.83 -6.99
C LEU A 139 -9.03 22.00 -7.98
N GLU A 140 -9.19 22.82 -9.01
CA GLU A 140 -8.14 23.08 -10.00
C GLU A 140 -6.89 23.71 -9.36
N ALA A 141 -7.06 24.62 -8.40
CA ALA A 141 -5.95 25.21 -7.66
C ALA A 141 -5.15 24.16 -6.86
N LEU A 142 -5.81 23.12 -6.32
CA LEU A 142 -5.13 22.01 -5.65
C LEU A 142 -4.48 21.06 -6.65
N LEU A 143 -5.20 20.66 -7.70
CA LEU A 143 -4.72 19.72 -8.70
C LEU A 143 -3.51 20.26 -9.49
N SER A 144 -3.50 21.55 -9.82
CA SER A 144 -2.37 22.21 -10.49
C SER A 144 -1.08 22.21 -9.66
N ARG A 145 -1.20 22.02 -8.35
CA ARG A 145 -0.09 21.86 -7.39
C ARG A 145 0.23 20.40 -7.07
N GLY A 146 -0.46 19.43 -7.69
CA GLY A 146 -0.29 18.00 -7.43
C GLY A 146 -0.95 17.51 -6.13
N LEU A 147 -1.90 18.27 -5.56
CA LEU A 147 -2.59 17.94 -4.32
C LEU A 147 -3.93 17.25 -4.64
N SER A 148 -3.87 15.98 -5.03
CA SER A 148 -5.02 15.21 -5.51
C SER A 148 -5.85 14.58 -4.40
N THR A 149 -5.33 14.46 -3.17
CA THR A 149 -6.05 13.81 -2.06
C THR A 149 -6.43 14.76 -0.93
N CYS A 150 -7.45 14.42 -0.15
CA CYS A 150 -7.85 15.16 1.05
C CYS A 150 -6.71 15.25 2.07
N GLY A 151 -5.93 14.18 2.22
CA GLY A 151 -4.79 14.14 3.13
C GLY A 151 -3.67 15.11 2.74
N GLN A 152 -3.53 15.43 1.46
CA GLN A 152 -2.62 16.47 0.97
C GLN A 152 -3.24 17.86 1.08
N ALA A 153 -4.52 17.99 0.72
CA ALA A 153 -5.24 19.26 0.73
C ALA A 153 -5.34 19.87 2.14
N LYS A 154 -5.49 19.05 3.19
CA LYS A 154 -5.57 19.53 4.59
C LYS A 154 -4.33 20.30 5.05
N GLU A 155 -3.17 20.04 4.44
CA GLU A 155 -1.89 20.69 4.78
C GLU A 155 -1.73 22.07 4.15
N VAL A 156 -2.70 22.52 3.32
CA VAL A 156 -2.62 23.80 2.62
C VAL A 156 -2.97 24.97 3.52
N ASP A 157 -4.10 24.92 4.22
CA ASP A 157 -4.60 25.98 5.08
C ASP A 157 -5.61 25.47 6.12
N ALA A 158 -5.94 26.32 7.10
CA ALA A 158 -6.85 25.99 8.20
C ALA A 158 -8.27 25.62 7.75
N ARG A 159 -8.73 26.12 6.59
CA ARG A 159 -10.06 25.81 6.05
C ARG A 159 -10.11 24.37 5.57
N TYR A 160 -9.11 23.91 4.81
CA TYR A 160 -9.06 22.50 4.41
C TYR A 160 -8.84 21.56 5.60
N GLN A 161 -8.04 21.98 6.59
CA GLN A 161 -7.85 21.23 7.83
C GLN A 161 -9.17 21.05 8.59
N ARG A 162 -9.97 22.12 8.72
CA ARG A 162 -11.30 22.06 9.36
C ARG A 162 -12.25 21.14 8.61
N ARG A 163 -12.37 21.31 7.29
CA ARG A 163 -13.22 20.47 6.43
C ARG A 163 -12.82 18.99 6.52
N PHE A 164 -11.51 18.71 6.58
CA PHE A 164 -10.99 17.34 6.75
C PHE A 164 -11.43 16.72 8.08
N GLY A 165 -11.28 17.44 9.20
CA GLY A 165 -11.69 16.94 10.52
C GLY A 165 -13.20 16.66 10.60
N LEU A 166 -14.02 17.54 10.01
CA LEU A 166 -15.47 17.32 9.92
C LEU A 166 -15.83 16.12 9.04
N LEU A 167 -15.09 15.90 7.95
CA LEU A 167 -15.28 14.74 7.08
C LEU A 167 -14.90 13.43 7.79
N GLU A 168 -13.82 13.40 8.58
CA GLU A 168 -13.46 12.26 9.43
C GLU A 168 -14.52 11.99 10.49
N HIS A 169 -15.08 13.04 11.10
CA HIS A 169 -16.16 12.89 12.06
C HIS A 169 -17.43 12.34 11.40
N THR A 170 -17.80 12.88 10.25
CA THR A 170 -18.94 12.41 9.44
C THR A 170 -18.77 10.93 9.07
N GLN A 171 -17.58 10.51 8.62
CA GLN A 171 -17.29 9.11 8.31
C GLN A 171 -17.43 8.20 9.55
N ARG A 172 -16.95 8.65 10.71
CA ARG A 172 -17.06 7.89 11.97
C ARG A 172 -18.51 7.62 12.34
N LEU A 173 -19.37 8.65 12.26
CA LEU A 173 -20.81 8.51 12.51
C LEU A 173 -21.48 7.63 11.44
N ALA A 174 -21.07 7.75 10.17
CA ALA A 174 -21.60 6.94 9.09
C ALA A 174 -21.29 5.44 9.25
N ARG A 175 -20.17 5.08 9.89
CA ARG A 175 -19.77 3.69 10.18
C ARG A 175 -20.61 3.02 11.26
N ILE A 176 -21.29 3.79 12.12
CA ILE A 176 -22.15 3.23 13.17
C ILE A 176 -23.22 2.36 12.51
N GLY A 177 -23.33 1.12 12.96
CA GLY A 177 -24.26 0.14 12.40
C GLY A 177 -23.98 -0.31 10.95
N ARG A 178 -22.80 0.01 10.39
CA ARG A 178 -22.40 -0.34 9.02
C ARG A 178 -21.02 -1.01 9.01
N PRO A 179 -20.96 -2.33 9.25
CA PRO A 179 -19.70 -3.04 9.37
C PRO A 179 -18.97 -3.16 8.03
N LYS A 180 -17.72 -3.64 8.08
CA LYS A 180 -16.90 -3.94 6.90
C LYS A 180 -17.47 -5.14 6.15
N VAL A 181 -17.30 -5.10 4.83
CA VAL A 181 -17.49 -6.28 3.98
C VAL A 181 -16.38 -7.27 4.27
N LEU A 182 -16.74 -8.54 4.42
CA LEU A 182 -15.86 -9.68 4.58
C LEU A 182 -15.27 -10.09 3.23
N SER A 183 -14.01 -10.50 3.28
CA SER A 183 -13.36 -11.21 2.19
C SER A 183 -12.94 -12.61 2.64
N VAL A 184 -12.72 -13.51 1.69
CA VAL A 184 -12.16 -14.84 1.93
C VAL A 184 -10.80 -14.76 2.64
N ALA A 185 -10.01 -13.71 2.37
CA ALA A 185 -8.71 -13.50 3.02
C ALA A 185 -8.85 -13.23 4.53
N ASP A 186 -9.92 -12.59 4.97
CA ASP A 186 -10.17 -12.31 6.39
C ASP A 186 -10.43 -13.59 7.19
N MET A 187 -10.93 -14.65 6.54
CA MET A 187 -11.15 -15.96 7.16
C MET A 187 -9.86 -16.75 7.39
N ALA A 188 -8.74 -16.33 6.79
CA ALA A 188 -7.43 -16.92 7.02
C ALA A 188 -6.79 -16.47 8.35
N ASP A 189 -7.32 -15.42 9.00
CA ASP A 189 -6.78 -14.85 10.24
C ASP A 189 -6.68 -15.90 11.36
N GLU A 190 -5.48 -16.07 11.92
CA GLU A 190 -5.20 -17.05 12.97
C GLU A 190 -6.01 -16.81 14.27
N ARG A 191 -6.50 -15.60 14.48
CA ARG A 191 -7.37 -15.23 15.60
C ARG A 191 -8.75 -15.88 15.47
N LEU A 192 -9.20 -16.22 14.26
CA LEU A 192 -10.44 -16.96 14.02
C LEU A 192 -10.25 -18.45 14.38
N LYS A 193 -10.67 -18.81 15.60
CA LYS A 193 -10.53 -20.16 16.16
C LYS A 193 -11.67 -21.10 15.74
N LEU A 194 -11.81 -21.32 14.43
CA LEU A 194 -12.74 -22.30 13.87
C LEU A 194 -12.02 -23.55 13.36
N ASN A 195 -12.76 -24.67 13.28
CA ASN A 195 -12.22 -25.88 12.66
C ASN A 195 -12.21 -25.73 11.14
N ARG A 196 -11.06 -25.32 10.59
CA ARG A 196 -10.87 -25.09 9.15
C ARG A 196 -10.93 -26.35 8.29
N SER A 197 -10.83 -27.54 8.90
CA SER A 197 -10.92 -28.83 8.18
C SER A 197 -12.36 -29.37 8.08
N ALA A 198 -13.34 -28.67 8.66
CA ALA A 198 -14.73 -29.09 8.63
C ALA A 198 -15.46 -28.57 7.38
N ALA A 199 -16.41 -29.35 6.85
CA ALA A 199 -17.19 -28.98 5.67
C ALA A 199 -17.98 -27.66 5.81
N TYR A 200 -18.39 -27.28 7.03
CA TYR A 200 -19.06 -25.99 7.26
C TYR A 200 -18.14 -24.80 6.95
N PHE A 201 -16.82 -24.96 7.10
CA PHE A 201 -15.86 -23.88 6.86
C PHE A 201 -15.71 -23.64 5.36
N GLU A 202 -15.65 -24.70 4.55
CA GLU A 202 -15.67 -24.57 3.08
C GLU A 202 -16.98 -23.91 2.58
N GLY A 203 -18.11 -24.25 3.19
CA GLY A 203 -19.39 -23.60 2.92
C GLY A 203 -19.38 -22.10 3.25
N LEU A 204 -18.79 -21.71 4.38
CA LEU A 204 -18.61 -20.30 4.75
C LEU A 204 -17.74 -19.55 3.73
N LEU A 205 -16.61 -20.12 3.31
CA LEU A 205 -15.74 -19.48 2.32
C LEU A 205 -16.46 -19.25 1.00
N SER A 206 -17.22 -20.25 0.54
CA SER A 206 -18.02 -20.14 -0.69
C SER A 206 -19.08 -19.05 -0.58
N TYR A 207 -19.80 -18.99 0.54
CA TYR A 207 -20.84 -17.98 0.77
C TYR A 207 -20.29 -16.55 0.79
N VAL A 208 -19.09 -16.35 1.33
CA VAL A 208 -18.40 -15.04 1.33
C VAL A 208 -17.82 -14.68 -0.04
N ASP A 209 -17.40 -15.66 -0.85
CA ASP A 209 -16.82 -15.42 -2.18
C ASP A 209 -17.88 -15.06 -3.24
N GLU A 210 -19.11 -15.55 -3.08
CA GLU A 210 -20.19 -15.36 -4.05
C GLU A 210 -20.66 -13.90 -4.20
N SER A 211 -20.56 -13.10 -3.14
CA SER A 211 -21.10 -11.73 -3.10
C SER A 211 -20.47 -10.91 -1.98
N GLU A 212 -20.56 -9.58 -2.07
CA GLU A 212 -20.18 -8.71 -0.96
C GLU A 212 -21.10 -8.97 0.24
N ARG A 213 -20.53 -9.49 1.33
CA ARG A 213 -21.24 -9.83 2.57
C ARG A 213 -20.59 -9.19 3.77
N THR A 214 -21.40 -8.78 4.73
CA THR A 214 -20.94 -8.42 6.07
C THR A 214 -20.97 -9.65 6.98
N GLY A 215 -20.35 -9.53 8.14
CA GLY A 215 -20.48 -10.53 9.21
C GLY A 215 -21.90 -10.66 9.74
N ASN A 216 -22.72 -9.60 9.70
CA ASN A 216 -24.15 -9.72 10.01
C ASN A 216 -24.84 -10.67 9.02
N ASP A 217 -24.61 -10.52 7.71
CA ASP A 217 -25.20 -11.41 6.69
C ASP A 217 -24.78 -12.89 6.88
N VAL A 218 -23.55 -13.12 7.32
CA VAL A 218 -23.04 -14.47 7.62
C VAL A 218 -23.74 -15.05 8.85
N LEU A 219 -23.90 -14.26 9.92
CA LEU A 219 -24.58 -14.70 11.14
C LEU A 219 -26.07 -14.98 10.87
N ASP A 220 -26.73 -14.11 10.11
CA ASP A 220 -28.12 -14.31 9.69
C ASP A 220 -28.26 -15.58 8.84
N ALA A 221 -27.34 -15.81 7.89
CA ALA A 221 -27.33 -17.04 7.08
C ALA A 221 -27.14 -18.32 7.91
N ILE A 222 -26.39 -18.26 9.01
CA ILE A 222 -26.26 -19.39 9.96
C ILE A 222 -27.58 -19.59 10.71
N ASP A 223 -28.19 -18.52 11.21
CA ASP A 223 -29.42 -18.57 12.01
C ASP A 223 -30.63 -19.01 11.16
N GLU A 224 -30.67 -18.61 9.88
CA GLU A 224 -31.66 -19.04 8.87
C GLU A 224 -31.39 -20.43 8.28
N ARG A 225 -30.30 -21.09 8.68
CA ARG A 225 -29.85 -22.42 8.20
C ARG A 225 -29.51 -22.48 6.71
N ILE A 226 -29.14 -21.36 6.11
CA ILE A 226 -28.49 -21.32 4.78
C ILE A 226 -27.08 -21.91 4.91
N LEU A 227 -26.32 -21.45 5.91
CA LEU A 227 -25.04 -22.03 6.29
C LEU A 227 -25.25 -23.13 7.34
N VAL A 228 -25.14 -24.38 6.90
CA VAL A 228 -25.38 -25.56 7.74
C VAL A 228 -24.13 -26.06 8.46
N GLY A 229 -24.30 -26.72 9.60
CA GLY A 229 -23.21 -27.39 10.33
C GLY A 229 -22.54 -26.55 11.42
N PHE A 230 -22.92 -25.28 11.56
CA PHE A 230 -22.50 -24.43 12.68
C PHE A 230 -23.21 -24.82 13.97
N ARG A 231 -22.46 -25.35 14.93
CA ARG A 231 -22.95 -25.55 16.30
C ARG A 231 -22.80 -24.25 17.10
N LYS A 232 -23.60 -24.09 18.16
CA LYS A 232 -23.59 -22.90 19.02
C LYS A 232 -22.18 -22.39 19.39
N PRO A 233 -21.23 -23.24 19.87
CA PRO A 233 -19.89 -22.75 20.19
C PRO A 233 -19.10 -22.18 19.01
N ALA A 234 -19.27 -22.76 17.82
CA ALA A 234 -18.62 -22.27 16.60
C ALA A 234 -19.25 -20.96 16.12
N ARG A 235 -20.58 -20.84 16.20
CA ARG A 235 -21.33 -19.61 15.89
C ARG A 235 -20.92 -18.48 16.84
N ASP A 236 -20.87 -18.73 18.14
CA ASP A 236 -20.48 -17.74 19.16
C ASP A 236 -19.01 -17.30 18.96
N THR A 237 -18.11 -18.22 18.60
CA THR A 237 -16.71 -17.90 18.30
C THR A 237 -16.57 -17.03 17.05
N LEU A 238 -17.34 -17.34 16.01
CA LEU A 238 -17.37 -16.55 14.77
C LEU A 238 -17.94 -15.16 15.04
N GLU A 239 -19.08 -15.04 15.73
CA GLU A 239 -19.68 -13.75 16.08
C GLU A 239 -18.71 -12.86 16.85
N ALA A 240 -18.05 -13.40 17.88
CA ALA A 240 -17.09 -12.64 18.67
C ALA A 240 -15.95 -12.09 17.80
N PHE A 241 -15.41 -12.91 16.90
CA PHE A 241 -14.39 -12.48 15.95
C PHE A 241 -14.90 -11.40 14.99
N LEU A 242 -16.10 -11.59 14.42
CA LEU A 242 -16.69 -10.67 13.46
C LEU A 242 -16.94 -9.30 14.10
N ILE A 243 -17.45 -9.25 15.34
CA ILE A 243 -17.64 -7.99 16.07
C ILE A 243 -16.28 -7.36 16.40
N GLU A 244 -15.31 -8.13 16.87
CA GLU A 244 -13.98 -7.62 17.24
C GLU A 244 -13.22 -7.00 16.04
N GLN A 245 -13.43 -7.52 14.82
CA GLN A 245 -12.79 -7.01 13.61
C GLN A 245 -13.65 -6.01 12.81
N ASP A 246 -14.76 -5.53 13.37
CA ASP A 246 -15.77 -4.65 12.74
C ASP A 246 -16.46 -5.23 11.49
N PHE A 247 -16.48 -6.55 11.33
CA PHE A 247 -17.24 -7.22 10.26
C PHE A 247 -18.71 -7.42 10.66
N ALA A 248 -19.06 -7.40 11.95
CA ALA A 248 -20.43 -7.43 12.42
C ALA A 248 -20.68 -6.36 13.49
N THR A 249 -21.93 -5.93 13.64
CA THR A 249 -22.34 -5.00 14.70
C THR A 249 -23.79 -5.25 15.13
N ASN A 250 -24.09 -4.88 16.37
CA ASN A 250 -25.44 -4.85 16.92
C ASN A 250 -26.03 -3.43 16.92
N GLU A 251 -25.25 -2.44 16.49
CA GLU A 251 -25.68 -1.05 16.43
C GLU A 251 -26.62 -0.83 15.24
N LYS A 252 -27.59 0.05 15.40
CA LYS A 252 -28.47 0.45 14.31
C LYS A 252 -27.83 1.57 13.50
N PRO A 253 -27.83 1.47 12.17
CA PRO A 253 -27.28 2.52 11.33
C PRO A 253 -28.04 3.83 11.49
N LEU A 254 -27.31 4.93 11.62
CA LEU A 254 -27.89 6.27 11.56
C LEU A 254 -28.25 6.61 10.11
N SER A 255 -29.41 7.24 9.89
CA SER A 255 -29.76 7.77 8.57
C SER A 255 -28.86 8.96 8.21
N PRO A 256 -28.69 9.33 6.92
CA PRO A 256 -27.89 10.50 6.53
C PRO A 256 -28.29 11.78 7.27
N LYS A 257 -29.59 12.00 7.49
CA LYS A 257 -30.10 13.13 8.28
C LYS A 257 -29.74 13.01 9.76
N GLY A 258 -29.83 11.80 10.33
CA GLY A 258 -29.40 11.53 11.69
C GLY A 258 -27.92 11.85 11.90
N ILE A 259 -27.06 11.42 10.97
CA ILE A 259 -25.61 11.70 11.00
C ILE A 259 -25.34 13.20 10.99
N LEU A 260 -26.01 13.96 10.10
CA LEU A 260 -25.83 15.42 10.04
C LEU A 260 -26.34 16.13 11.30
N SER A 261 -27.43 15.65 11.90
CA SER A 261 -27.94 16.17 13.17
C SER A 261 -26.95 15.93 14.32
N GLU A 262 -26.44 14.71 14.47
CA GLU A 262 -25.41 14.39 15.49
C GLU A 262 -24.15 15.22 15.26
N LEU A 263 -23.71 15.37 14.00
CA LEU A 263 -22.55 16.18 13.67
C LEU A 263 -22.73 17.64 14.09
N CYS A 264 -23.92 18.23 13.90
CA CYS A 264 -24.22 19.59 14.37
C CYS A 264 -24.30 19.69 15.90
N LEU A 265 -24.76 18.65 16.59
CA LEU A 265 -24.76 18.60 18.06
C LEU A 265 -23.33 18.57 18.62
N ASP A 266 -22.46 17.77 18.03
CA ASP A 266 -21.06 17.66 18.44
C ASP A 266 -20.20 18.86 18.03
N ASN A 267 -20.65 19.65 17.05
CA ASN A 267 -19.94 20.83 16.53
C ASN A 267 -20.89 22.03 16.48
N PRO A 268 -21.12 22.74 17.60
CA PRO A 268 -22.12 23.81 17.70
C PRO A 268 -21.94 24.96 16.69
N GLU A 269 -20.72 25.21 16.26
CA GLU A 269 -20.35 26.17 15.22
C GLU A 269 -20.66 25.73 13.78
N LEU A 270 -21.08 24.47 13.55
CA LEU A 270 -21.46 23.95 12.24
C LEU A 270 -22.90 24.35 11.89
N ARG A 271 -23.05 25.38 11.05
CA ARG A 271 -24.36 25.85 10.57
C ARG A 271 -24.82 25.10 9.32
N ILE A 272 -26.11 24.86 9.19
CA ILE A 272 -26.72 24.13 8.05
C ILE A 272 -26.47 24.84 6.71
N ASP A 273 -26.36 26.17 6.72
CA ASP A 273 -26.08 26.99 5.54
C ASP A 273 -24.58 27.17 5.25
N SER A 274 -23.70 26.52 6.03
CA SER A 274 -22.26 26.65 5.86
C SER A 274 -21.71 25.75 4.75
N GLU A 275 -20.59 26.19 4.19
CA GLU A 275 -19.80 25.42 3.22
C GLU A 275 -19.33 24.08 3.80
N GLU A 276 -19.00 24.04 5.09
CA GLU A 276 -18.57 22.82 5.75
C GLU A 276 -19.70 21.81 5.93
N TYR A 277 -20.92 22.28 6.18
CA TYR A 277 -22.09 21.40 6.21
C TYR A 277 -22.32 20.76 4.83
N LEU A 278 -22.18 21.54 3.75
CA LEU A 278 -22.29 21.05 2.38
C LEU A 278 -21.25 19.95 2.08
N VAL A 279 -20.01 20.11 2.54
CA VAL A 279 -18.95 19.09 2.40
C VAL A 279 -19.37 17.76 3.02
N CYS A 280 -19.90 17.79 4.25
CA CYS A 280 -20.33 16.59 4.96
C CYS A 280 -21.56 15.96 4.31
N ALA A 281 -22.56 16.76 3.93
CA ALA A 281 -23.77 16.29 3.25
C ALA A 281 -23.44 15.60 1.92
N ARG A 282 -22.59 16.22 1.09
CA ARG A 282 -22.16 15.68 -0.21
C ARG A 282 -21.39 14.37 -0.07
N TYR A 283 -20.58 14.22 0.98
CA TYR A 283 -19.90 12.96 1.27
C TYR A 283 -20.90 11.84 1.55
N LEU A 284 -21.93 12.10 2.37
CA LEU A 284 -22.97 11.12 2.67
C LEU A 284 -23.81 10.76 1.43
N GLU A 285 -24.14 11.73 0.59
CA GLU A 285 -24.82 11.49 -0.69
C GLU A 285 -23.97 10.61 -1.62
N SER A 286 -22.64 10.75 -1.59
CA SER A 286 -21.72 9.98 -2.42
C SER A 286 -21.51 8.54 -1.94
N LEU A 287 -21.85 8.23 -0.68
CA LEU A 287 -21.70 6.89 -0.11
C LEU A 287 -22.82 5.91 -0.54
N VAL A 288 -23.88 6.40 -1.21
CA VAL A 288 -25.04 5.59 -1.61
C VAL A 288 -25.57 4.74 -0.44
N LEU A 289 -25.62 5.34 0.76
CA LEU A 289 -26.19 4.67 1.93
C LEU A 289 -27.68 4.43 1.65
N GLU A 290 -28.13 3.18 1.74
CA GLU A 290 -29.56 2.87 1.68
C GLU A 290 -30.30 3.67 2.76
N ASN A 291 -31.40 4.31 2.37
CA ASN A 291 -32.24 5.14 3.24
C ASN A 291 -33.08 4.29 4.20
#